data_AF-A0A3N1PBM7-F1
#
_entry.id   AF-A0A3N1PBM7-F1
#
_cell.length_a   1.000
_cell.length_b   1.000
_cell.length_c   1.000
_cell.angle_alpha   90.00
_cell.angle_beta   90.00
_cell.angle_gamma   90.00
#
_symmetry.space_group_name_H-M   'P 1'
#
loop_
_entity.id
_entity.type
_entity.pdbx_description
1 polymer ?
#
loop_
_entity_poly.entity_id
_entity_poly.type
_entity_poly.pdbx_seq_one_letter_code
_entity_poly.pdbx_strand_id
1 'polypeptide(L)'
;MPRPHAARRFAAALATVLSVTLGAGAVGTPAATAASAEDDITLVRHTVPPVIDMTNRQYIWLDWELSGGAWATVVIRNTRTGHTTTNLLGTETNSSTFRLSWDTHDPEKGDVPDGDYTWTITATTIDGAPLGFQASGSFKLVRRPAAHDLNVNGAFDLLQRDSAGGLWRTDSTYLGGELDMDSYHRAFIGPGWQVYDRIEAVGNLGGSAVSDILTRDTSGALWLHTGNGKGGFYGRIKVGTGWQIYNRITGGSDLTGDGRPDVLAVDKTGVLWLHPGTGNATSPFTARKKIGTGWGIYNDITAVGDIAGGQAGDLLARDTSGVLWSHLGKGDGTFAPRTRVGGGWNTYSHLIAAGDVSKDGRPDLLAIRSNGDMSLYRGTGNWKTPLLSAQRVWSYNIGFDFNHAA
;
A
#
# COMPACT_ATOMS: atom_id res chain seq x y z
N MET A 1 36.86 -36.18 29.10
CA MET A 1 37.85 -36.64 28.10
C MET A 1 37.53 -35.97 26.77
N PRO A 2 38.46 -35.24 26.15
CA PRO A 2 38.21 -34.59 24.86
C PRO A 2 38.79 -35.37 23.67
N ARG A 3 38.18 -35.13 22.48
CA ARG A 3 38.58 -35.40 21.07
C ARG A 3 37.81 -36.49 20.31
N PRO A 4 37.69 -36.40 18.95
CA PRO A 4 38.44 -35.53 18.00
C PRO A 4 37.55 -34.65 17.08
N HIS A 5 37.87 -33.37 16.86
CA HIS A 5 38.71 -32.81 15.77
C HIS A 5 38.52 -33.48 14.40
N ALA A 6 37.65 -32.87 13.58
CA ALA A 6 37.57 -33.11 12.14
C ALA A 6 38.86 -32.60 11.46
N ALA A 7 39.53 -33.51 10.75
CA ALA A 7 40.75 -33.25 10.00
C ALA A 7 40.42 -32.73 8.60
N ARG A 8 41.02 -31.59 8.24
CA ARG A 8 41.13 -31.02 6.88
C ARG A 8 41.59 -32.08 5.87
N ARG A 9 41.01 -32.09 4.67
CA ARG A 9 41.70 -32.50 3.44
C ARG A 9 41.30 -31.60 2.27
N PHE A 10 42.30 -30.94 1.69
CA PHE A 10 42.22 -30.25 0.39
C PHE A 10 42.25 -31.28 -0.74
N ALA A 11 41.42 -31.08 -1.77
CA ALA A 11 41.72 -31.50 -3.14
C ALA A 11 41.03 -30.56 -4.15
N ALA A 12 41.81 -30.05 -5.10
CA ALA A 12 41.40 -29.10 -6.12
C ALA A 12 40.58 -29.76 -7.25
N ALA A 13 39.64 -29.04 -7.84
CA ALA A 13 39.24 -29.21 -9.24
C ALA A 13 38.68 -27.91 -9.81
N LEU A 14 39.32 -27.43 -10.87
CA LEU A 14 38.96 -26.25 -11.66
C LEU A 14 38.16 -26.71 -12.92
N ALA A 15 37.12 -25.94 -13.24
CA ALA A 15 36.67 -25.56 -14.59
C ALA A 15 35.73 -26.50 -15.42
N THR A 16 34.54 -25.96 -15.72
CA THR A 16 34.01 -25.52 -17.05
C THR A 16 32.65 -26.09 -17.52
N VAL A 17 31.88 -25.18 -18.14
CA VAL A 17 30.81 -25.28 -19.19
C VAL A 17 29.41 -25.80 -18.75
N LEU A 18 28.24 -25.36 -19.26
CA LEU A 18 27.84 -24.64 -20.48
C LEU A 18 26.41 -24.02 -20.32
N SER A 19 26.14 -23.01 -21.15
CA SER A 19 24.91 -22.21 -21.37
C SER A 19 23.55 -22.94 -21.41
N VAL A 20 22.50 -22.25 -20.93
CA VAL A 20 21.08 -22.65 -21.11
C VAL A 20 20.46 -21.89 -22.29
N THR A 21 19.89 -22.63 -23.24
CA THR A 21 18.98 -22.14 -24.29
C THR A 21 17.54 -22.38 -23.84
N LEU A 22 16.66 -21.39 -23.99
CA LEU A 22 15.24 -21.48 -23.60
C LEU A 22 14.40 -22.17 -24.68
N GLY A 23 13.59 -23.15 -24.29
CA GLY A 23 12.54 -23.77 -25.09
C GLY A 23 11.22 -23.79 -24.32
N ALA A 24 10.13 -23.46 -25.01
CA ALA A 24 8.80 -23.19 -24.45
C ALA A 24 8.02 -24.45 -24.01
N GLY A 25 7.24 -24.29 -22.93
CA GLY A 25 5.96 -24.98 -22.71
C GLY A 25 5.99 -26.26 -21.85
N ALA A 26 5.59 -26.14 -20.58
CA ALA A 26 4.68 -27.05 -19.87
C ALA A 26 4.43 -26.55 -18.44
N VAL A 27 3.16 -26.55 -18.01
CA VAL A 27 2.74 -26.32 -16.62
C VAL A 27 3.18 -27.53 -15.79
N GLY A 28 4.07 -27.32 -14.82
CA GLY A 28 4.54 -28.35 -13.89
C GLY A 28 4.85 -27.74 -12.53
N THR A 29 4.52 -28.48 -11.47
CA THR A 29 4.96 -28.26 -10.08
C THR A 29 6.41 -27.75 -10.03
N PRO A 30 6.72 -26.70 -9.24
CA PRO A 30 8.06 -26.11 -9.25
C PRO A 30 9.07 -27.16 -8.75
N ALA A 31 9.92 -27.61 -9.65
CA ALA A 31 11.03 -28.50 -9.36
C ALA A 31 12.18 -27.66 -8.80
N ALA A 32 12.59 -27.95 -7.56
CA ALA A 32 13.87 -27.50 -7.02
C ALA A 32 14.99 -28.35 -7.63
N THR A 33 15.98 -27.73 -8.25
CA THR A 33 17.20 -28.39 -8.71
C THR A 33 18.27 -28.31 -7.62
N ALA A 34 18.75 -29.45 -7.13
CA ALA A 34 19.90 -29.54 -6.23
C ALA A 34 21.20 -29.75 -7.03
N ALA A 35 22.27 -29.04 -6.67
CA ALA A 35 23.63 -29.30 -7.14
C ALA A 35 24.55 -29.49 -5.92
N SER A 36 25.47 -30.46 -6.01
CA SER A 36 26.33 -30.99 -4.94
C SER A 36 27.66 -30.24 -4.78
N ALA A 37 28.16 -30.07 -3.53
CA ALA A 37 29.45 -30.60 -3.04
C ALA A 37 29.89 -30.03 -1.67
N GLU A 38 30.56 -30.90 -0.90
CA GLU A 38 31.10 -30.81 0.47
C GLU A 38 30.08 -30.76 1.63
N ASP A 39 29.96 -31.91 2.31
CA ASP A 39 28.87 -32.36 3.18
C ASP A 39 27.52 -32.46 2.44
N ASP A 40 26.86 -33.63 2.46
CA ASP A 40 25.60 -33.94 1.76
C ASP A 40 24.39 -33.11 2.27
N ILE A 41 24.53 -31.79 2.33
CA ILE A 41 23.45 -30.87 2.67
C ILE A 41 22.50 -30.80 1.48
N THR A 42 21.26 -31.17 1.74
CA THR A 42 20.14 -31.14 0.81
C THR A 42 18.97 -30.44 1.46
N LEU A 43 18.06 -29.90 0.66
CA LEU A 43 16.79 -29.37 1.14
C LEU A 43 15.86 -30.56 1.42
N VAL A 44 15.54 -30.81 2.69
CA VAL A 44 14.61 -31.86 3.12
C VAL A 44 13.17 -31.44 2.82
N ARG A 45 12.80 -30.21 3.21
CA ARG A 45 11.48 -29.62 2.92
C ARG A 45 11.47 -28.10 3.13
N HIS A 46 10.42 -27.45 2.66
CA HIS A 46 10.12 -26.04 2.96
C HIS A 46 8.62 -25.81 3.15
N THR A 47 8.25 -24.69 3.77
CA THR A 47 6.84 -24.28 3.98
C THR A 47 6.42 -23.09 3.12
N VAL A 48 7.28 -22.58 2.22
CA VAL A 48 6.96 -21.46 1.32
C VAL A 48 5.72 -21.77 0.46
N PRO A 49 4.58 -21.07 0.65
CA PRO A 49 3.38 -21.30 -0.14
C PRO A 49 3.55 -20.82 -1.59
N PRO A 50 2.81 -21.39 -2.57
CA PRO A 50 2.83 -20.90 -3.95
C PRO A 50 2.22 -19.50 -4.09
N VAL A 51 1.29 -19.14 -3.20
CA VAL A 51 0.69 -17.80 -3.12
C VAL A 51 0.70 -17.37 -1.65
N ILE A 52 1.27 -16.20 -1.40
CA ILE A 52 1.27 -15.52 -0.11
C ILE A 52 0.33 -14.33 -0.23
N ASP A 53 -0.82 -14.41 0.46
CA ASP A 53 -1.75 -13.30 0.61
C ASP A 53 -1.46 -12.56 1.92
N MET A 54 -1.09 -11.28 1.80
CA MET A 54 -0.75 -10.40 2.92
C MET A 54 -1.85 -9.38 3.26
N THR A 55 -3.03 -9.46 2.63
CA THR A 55 -4.12 -8.47 2.75
C THR A 55 -4.45 -8.10 4.20
N ASN A 56 -4.60 -9.09 5.08
CA ASN A 56 -4.93 -8.89 6.50
C ASN A 56 -3.86 -9.51 7.41
N ARG A 57 -2.59 -9.46 7.00
CA ARG A 57 -1.48 -10.08 7.72
C ARG A 57 -0.33 -9.10 7.86
N GLN A 58 0.27 -9.10 9.04
CA GLN A 58 1.48 -8.33 9.31
C GLN A 58 2.75 -9.11 8.95
N TYR A 59 2.74 -10.44 9.08
CA TYR A 59 3.87 -11.29 8.73
C TYR A 59 3.43 -12.71 8.36
N ILE A 60 4.34 -13.47 7.75
CA ILE A 60 4.23 -14.90 7.50
C ILE A 60 5.51 -15.62 7.90
N TRP A 61 5.38 -16.83 8.44
CA TRP A 61 6.51 -17.71 8.70
C TRP A 61 6.87 -18.52 7.46
N LEU A 62 8.14 -18.48 7.08
CA LEU A 62 8.72 -19.31 6.03
C LEU A 62 9.81 -20.19 6.65
N ASP A 63 9.73 -21.50 6.41
CA ASP A 63 10.67 -22.48 6.96
C ASP A 63 11.37 -23.24 5.84
N TRP A 64 12.65 -23.54 6.08
CA TRP A 64 13.45 -24.48 5.30
C TRP A 64 14.12 -25.46 6.25
N GLU A 65 14.09 -26.74 5.92
CA GLU A 65 14.78 -27.80 6.65
C GLU A 65 15.86 -28.40 5.76
N LEU A 66 17.10 -28.39 6.23
CA LEU A 66 18.26 -28.97 5.55
C LEU A 66 18.65 -30.29 6.21
N SER A 67 19.30 -31.20 5.46
CA SER A 67 19.72 -32.51 5.98
C SER A 67 20.86 -32.43 7.01
N GLY A 68 21.54 -31.29 7.13
CA GLY A 68 22.67 -31.06 8.02
C GLY A 68 22.60 -29.71 8.73
N GLY A 69 23.33 -29.59 9.84
CA GLY A 69 23.41 -28.35 10.62
C GLY A 69 24.35 -27.34 9.95
N ALA A 70 23.84 -26.13 9.69
CA ALA A 70 24.59 -25.06 9.05
C ALA A 70 24.10 -23.68 9.52
N TRP A 71 24.69 -22.63 8.96
CA TRP A 71 24.06 -21.33 8.82
C TRP A 71 23.47 -21.21 7.42
N ALA A 72 22.39 -20.47 7.26
CA ALA A 72 21.76 -20.31 5.96
C ALA A 72 21.51 -18.83 5.61
N THR A 73 21.79 -18.46 4.38
CA THR A 73 21.35 -17.18 3.83
C THR A 73 20.14 -17.41 2.93
N VAL A 74 19.04 -16.72 3.22
CA VAL A 74 17.86 -16.70 2.36
C VAL A 74 17.76 -15.36 1.65
N VAL A 75 17.69 -15.41 0.33
CA VAL A 75 17.51 -14.26 -0.56
C VAL A 75 16.12 -14.34 -1.18
N ILE A 76 15.27 -13.34 -0.94
CA ILE A 76 13.94 -13.22 -1.56
C ILE A 76 14.00 -12.08 -2.58
N ARG A 77 13.60 -12.35 -3.84
CA ARG A 77 13.71 -11.40 -4.94
C ARG A 77 12.41 -11.26 -5.71
N ASN A 78 11.91 -10.03 -5.85
CA ASN A 78 10.82 -9.70 -6.77
C ASN A 78 11.34 -9.77 -8.22
N THR A 79 10.69 -10.56 -9.06
CA THR A 79 11.14 -10.81 -10.43
C THR A 79 10.96 -9.61 -11.37
N ARG A 80 9.95 -8.77 -11.11
CA ARG A 80 9.62 -7.58 -11.91
C ARG A 80 10.54 -6.40 -11.59
N THR A 81 10.73 -6.10 -10.32
CA THR A 81 11.48 -4.91 -9.88
C THR A 81 12.95 -5.22 -9.61
N GLY A 82 13.30 -6.50 -9.42
CA GLY A 82 14.63 -6.91 -8.95
C GLY A 82 14.88 -6.63 -7.47
N HIS A 83 13.91 -6.07 -6.75
CA HIS A 83 13.99 -5.82 -5.32
C HIS A 83 14.35 -7.11 -4.57
N THR A 84 15.34 -7.05 -3.70
CA THR A 84 15.88 -8.22 -3.01
C THR A 84 16.04 -7.94 -1.52
N THR A 85 15.57 -8.86 -0.68
CA THR A 85 15.88 -8.89 0.76
C THR A 85 16.77 -10.09 1.06
N THR A 86 17.77 -9.90 1.92
CA THR A 86 18.75 -10.93 2.30
C THR A 86 18.67 -11.16 3.80
N ASN A 87 18.43 -12.40 4.21
CA ASN A 87 18.21 -12.79 5.60
C ASN A 87 19.21 -13.88 5.99
N LEU A 88 20.06 -13.60 6.97
CA LEU A 88 20.93 -14.61 7.57
C LEU A 88 20.17 -15.32 8.69
N LEU A 89 20.02 -16.64 8.56
CA LEU A 89 19.29 -17.50 9.47
C LEU A 89 20.25 -18.50 10.13
N GLY A 90 20.21 -18.57 11.46
CA GLY A 90 21.07 -19.43 12.25
C GLY A 90 21.10 -18.98 13.71
N THR A 91 21.30 -19.93 14.64
CA THR A 91 21.60 -19.64 16.05
C THR A 91 23.11 -19.71 16.29
N GLU A 92 23.59 -19.33 17.47
CA GLU A 92 25.01 -19.53 17.87
C GLU A 92 25.48 -21.00 17.74
N THR A 93 24.54 -21.94 17.54
CA THR A 93 24.76 -23.35 17.17
C THR A 93 24.24 -23.66 15.76
N ASN A 94 24.90 -24.60 15.07
CA ASN A 94 24.47 -25.11 13.76
C ASN A 94 23.04 -25.69 13.85
N SER A 95 22.09 -25.08 13.13
CA SER A 95 20.70 -25.53 13.03
C SER A 95 20.48 -26.25 11.69
N SER A 96 19.57 -27.22 11.66
CA SER A 96 19.07 -27.81 10.41
C SER A 96 17.74 -27.21 9.97
N THR A 97 17.08 -26.42 10.83
CA THR A 97 15.81 -25.75 10.53
C THR A 97 16.00 -24.24 10.58
N PHE A 98 15.58 -23.56 9.52
CA PHE A 98 15.74 -22.12 9.32
C PHE A 98 14.37 -21.50 9.16
N ARG A 99 14.02 -20.62 10.07
CA ARG A 99 12.71 -19.95 10.10
C ARG A 99 12.91 -18.45 9.90
N LEU A 100 12.17 -17.89 8.95
CA LEU A 100 12.10 -16.46 8.67
C LEU A 100 10.70 -15.94 9.02
N SER A 101 10.64 -14.91 9.87
CA SER A 101 9.46 -14.04 9.97
C SER A 101 9.56 -13.03 8.85
N TRP A 102 8.73 -13.13 7.82
CA TRP A 102 8.72 -12.17 6.73
C TRP A 102 7.49 -11.27 6.83
N ASP A 103 7.71 -10.01 7.17
CA ASP A 103 6.69 -8.96 7.32
C ASP A 103 6.49 -8.11 6.06
N THR A 104 7.22 -8.44 5.00
CA THR A 104 7.17 -7.75 3.69
C THR A 104 7.55 -6.27 3.74
N HIS A 105 8.26 -5.85 4.79
CA HIS A 105 8.83 -4.52 4.93
C HIS A 105 10.35 -4.54 4.67
N ASP A 106 10.86 -3.57 3.93
CA ASP A 106 12.28 -3.30 3.75
C ASP A 106 12.60 -1.93 4.39
N PRO A 107 13.44 -1.88 5.44
CA PRO A 107 13.73 -0.62 6.14
C PRO A 107 14.25 0.50 5.23
N GLU A 108 14.94 0.17 4.14
CA GLU A 108 15.50 1.16 3.22
C GLU A 108 14.52 1.54 2.10
N LYS A 109 13.51 0.70 1.83
CA LYS A 109 12.67 0.80 0.63
C LYS A 109 11.16 0.78 0.87
N GLY A 110 10.72 0.67 2.12
CA GLY A 110 9.32 0.55 2.51
C GLY A 110 8.77 -0.84 2.26
N ASP A 111 7.44 -0.95 2.09
CA ASP A 111 6.81 -2.24 1.80
C ASP A 111 7.20 -2.78 0.42
N VAL A 112 7.48 -4.09 0.34
CA VAL A 112 7.92 -4.73 -0.91
C VAL A 112 6.75 -4.87 -1.90
N PRO A 113 7.01 -4.76 -3.22
CA PRO A 113 5.96 -4.72 -4.24
C PRO A 113 5.24 -6.06 -4.46
N ASP A 114 3.95 -6.02 -4.79
CA ASP A 114 3.23 -7.23 -5.18
C ASP A 114 3.79 -7.84 -6.48
N GLY A 115 3.57 -9.15 -6.65
CA GLY A 115 3.89 -9.89 -7.88
C GLY A 115 4.64 -11.21 -7.65
N ASP A 116 5.35 -11.66 -8.68
CA ASP A 116 6.08 -12.92 -8.67
C ASP A 116 7.45 -12.77 -8.02
N TYR A 117 7.78 -13.71 -7.13
CA TYR A 117 9.02 -13.75 -6.35
C TYR A 117 9.76 -15.08 -6.53
N THR A 118 11.07 -15.01 -6.38
CA THR A 118 11.94 -16.17 -6.18
C THR A 118 12.56 -16.11 -4.80
N TRP A 119 12.77 -17.28 -4.18
CA TRP A 119 13.66 -17.41 -3.02
C TRP A 119 14.84 -18.30 -3.36
N THR A 120 15.98 -18.02 -2.76
CA THR A 120 17.19 -18.85 -2.81
C THR A 120 17.70 -19.02 -1.40
N ILE A 121 18.01 -20.24 -0.99
CA ILE A 121 18.72 -20.56 0.25
C ILE A 121 20.10 -21.11 -0.07
N THR A 122 21.12 -20.58 0.57
CA THR A 122 22.49 -21.10 0.53
C THR A 122 22.95 -21.44 1.94
N ALA A 123 23.84 -22.41 2.08
CA ALA A 123 24.39 -22.80 3.39
C ALA A 123 25.87 -22.45 3.52
N THR A 124 26.25 -22.02 4.73
CA THR A 124 27.63 -21.72 5.11
C THR A 124 27.96 -22.38 6.45
N THR A 125 29.25 -22.55 6.72
CA THR A 125 29.77 -22.85 8.06
C THR A 125 29.57 -21.66 9.01
N ILE A 126 29.85 -21.88 10.31
CA ILE A 126 29.81 -20.83 11.34
C ILE A 126 30.80 -19.68 11.11
N ASP A 127 31.94 -19.97 10.47
CA ASP A 127 32.95 -18.99 10.05
C ASP A 127 32.65 -18.37 8.66
N GLY A 128 31.50 -18.68 8.08
CA GLY A 128 31.01 -18.09 6.83
C GLY A 128 31.57 -18.71 5.56
N ALA A 129 32.25 -19.86 5.64
CA ALA A 129 32.73 -20.58 4.47
C ALA A 129 31.55 -21.23 3.71
N PRO A 130 31.45 -21.09 2.38
CA PRO A 130 30.38 -21.73 1.60
C PRO A 130 30.43 -23.25 1.67
N LEU A 131 29.28 -23.89 1.85
CA LEU A 131 29.12 -25.36 1.84
C LEU A 131 28.66 -25.91 0.48
N GLY A 132 28.79 -25.13 -0.59
CA GLY A 132 28.39 -25.53 -1.95
C GLY A 132 26.90 -25.78 -2.20
N PHE A 133 26.08 -25.86 -1.14
CA PHE A 133 24.63 -26.06 -1.23
C PHE A 133 23.89 -24.80 -1.66
N GLN A 134 22.96 -24.98 -2.59
CA GLN A 134 21.96 -24.00 -2.99
C GLN A 134 20.64 -24.68 -3.34
N ALA A 135 19.54 -24.12 -2.86
CA ALA A 135 18.19 -24.48 -3.32
C ALA A 135 17.39 -23.21 -3.60
N SER A 136 16.37 -23.32 -4.45
CA SER A 136 15.51 -22.18 -4.81
C SER A 136 14.09 -22.62 -5.09
N GLY A 137 13.19 -21.63 -5.09
CA GLY A 137 11.79 -21.81 -5.46
C GLY A 137 11.14 -20.47 -5.79
N SER A 138 9.82 -20.49 -6.01
CA SER A 138 9.04 -19.31 -6.36
C SER A 138 7.70 -19.27 -5.65
N PHE A 139 7.15 -18.06 -5.52
CA PHE A 139 5.81 -17.81 -5.02
C PHE A 139 5.28 -16.49 -5.59
N LYS A 140 3.98 -16.27 -5.47
CA LYS A 140 3.33 -14.99 -5.77
C LYS A 140 2.94 -14.28 -4.47
N LEU A 141 3.34 -13.03 -4.32
CA LEU A 141 2.84 -12.13 -3.27
C LEU A 141 1.63 -11.36 -3.81
N VAL A 142 0.53 -11.39 -3.07
CA VAL A 142 -0.67 -10.62 -3.39
C VAL A 142 -1.18 -9.88 -2.15
N ARG A 143 -1.71 -8.69 -2.38
CA ARG A 143 -2.54 -7.94 -1.43
C ARG A 143 -3.80 -7.49 -2.13
N ARG A 144 -4.88 -7.29 -1.37
CA ARG A 144 -6.05 -6.58 -1.89
C ARG A 144 -5.60 -5.18 -2.31
N PRO A 145 -6.04 -4.67 -3.48
CA PRO A 145 -5.73 -3.31 -3.87
C PRO A 145 -6.08 -2.33 -2.74
N ALA A 146 -5.07 -1.61 -2.26
CA ALA A 146 -5.24 -0.58 -1.27
C ALA A 146 -5.69 0.71 -1.97
N ALA A 147 -6.64 1.41 -1.35
CA ALA A 147 -6.96 2.76 -1.78
C ALA A 147 -5.72 3.65 -1.54
N HIS A 148 -5.43 4.56 -2.46
CA HIS A 148 -4.28 5.47 -2.37
C HIS A 148 -2.91 4.77 -2.43
N ASP A 149 -2.82 3.55 -2.97
CA ASP A 149 -1.55 2.88 -3.28
C ASP A 149 -1.19 3.07 -4.77
N LEU A 150 -0.23 3.97 -5.04
CA LEU A 150 0.23 4.33 -6.39
C LEU A 150 1.37 3.43 -6.89
N ASN A 151 1.90 2.57 -6.02
CA ASN A 151 3.10 1.78 -6.30
C ASN A 151 2.89 0.27 -6.19
N VAL A 152 1.70 -0.14 -5.75
CA VAL A 152 1.19 -1.51 -5.70
C VAL A 152 2.03 -2.37 -4.76
N ASN A 153 2.35 -1.84 -3.58
CA ASN A 153 2.98 -2.57 -2.48
C ASN A 153 2.04 -2.78 -1.28
N GLY A 154 0.78 -2.35 -1.39
CA GLY A 154 -0.24 -2.46 -0.36
C GLY A 154 -0.09 -1.47 0.79
N ALA A 155 0.90 -0.57 0.74
CA ALA A 155 1.02 0.53 1.67
C ALA A 155 0.24 1.75 1.15
N PHE A 156 -0.21 2.56 2.10
CA PHE A 156 -0.86 3.84 1.79
C PHE A 156 0.20 4.85 1.33
N ASP A 157 0.01 5.46 0.16
CA ASP A 157 0.85 6.57 -0.32
C ASP A 157 0.17 7.91 0.01
N LEU A 158 0.82 8.74 0.83
CA LEU A 158 0.39 10.12 1.07
C LEU A 158 0.94 11.06 0.00
N LEU A 159 0.06 11.82 -0.65
CA LEU A 159 0.48 12.88 -1.57
C LEU A 159 0.51 14.24 -0.88
N GLN A 160 1.58 14.99 -1.10
CA GLN A 160 1.73 16.34 -0.59
C GLN A 160 2.29 17.27 -1.66
N ARG A 161 1.67 18.44 -1.81
CA ARG A 161 2.20 19.50 -2.68
C ARG A 161 2.83 20.61 -1.84
N ASP A 162 4.08 20.93 -2.15
CA ASP A 162 4.77 22.06 -1.55
C ASP A 162 4.33 23.41 -2.13
N SER A 163 4.75 24.50 -1.48
CA SER A 163 4.44 25.87 -1.92
C SER A 163 5.08 26.27 -3.26
N ALA A 164 6.15 25.60 -3.68
CA ALA A 164 6.79 25.80 -4.98
C ALA A 164 6.08 25.04 -6.11
N GLY A 165 5.10 24.21 -5.79
CA GLY A 165 4.35 23.39 -6.75
C GLY A 165 5.01 22.04 -7.06
N GLY A 166 5.94 21.60 -6.22
CA GLY A 166 6.45 20.23 -6.22
C GLY A 166 5.45 19.26 -5.60
N LEU A 167 5.13 18.17 -6.31
CA LEU A 167 4.36 17.06 -5.76
C LEU A 167 5.31 15.97 -5.25
N TRP A 168 5.02 15.51 -4.04
CA TRP A 168 5.74 14.48 -3.32
C TRP A 168 4.79 13.36 -2.94
N ARG A 169 5.34 12.16 -2.84
CA ARG A 169 4.66 10.96 -2.36
C ARG A 169 5.46 10.38 -1.22
N THR A 170 4.83 10.12 -0.10
CA THR A 170 5.44 9.42 1.04
C THR A 170 4.76 8.07 1.19
N ASP A 171 5.53 7.02 1.01
CA ASP A 171 5.07 5.64 1.25
C ASP A 171 4.98 5.41 2.77
N SER A 172 4.00 4.63 3.21
CA SER A 172 3.79 4.38 4.64
C SER A 172 4.28 3.01 5.06
N THR A 173 4.51 2.84 6.35
CA THR A 173 4.77 1.53 6.95
C THR A 173 3.88 1.34 8.16
N TYR A 174 3.14 0.23 8.20
CA TYR A 174 2.38 -0.16 9.39
C TYR A 174 2.97 -1.40 10.05
N LEU A 175 3.66 -1.18 11.18
CA LEU A 175 4.41 -2.21 11.89
C LEU A 175 4.20 -2.05 13.40
N GLY A 176 4.09 -3.18 14.12
CA GLY A 176 3.93 -3.16 15.58
C GLY A 176 2.64 -2.50 16.08
N GLY A 177 1.65 -2.28 15.20
CA GLY A 177 0.40 -1.59 15.53
C GLY A 177 0.47 -0.05 15.41
N GLU A 178 1.57 0.47 14.86
CA GLU A 178 1.80 1.90 14.67
C GLU A 178 2.03 2.19 13.18
N LEU A 179 1.58 3.38 12.75
CA LEU A 179 1.84 3.90 11.42
C LEU A 179 3.09 4.78 11.48
N ASP A 180 4.03 4.47 10.61
CA ASP A 180 5.24 5.25 10.36
C ASP A 180 5.16 5.90 8.96
N MET A 181 5.59 7.15 8.90
CA MET A 181 5.69 7.97 7.70
C MET A 181 6.98 8.79 7.77
N ASP A 182 8.01 8.33 7.09
CA ASP A 182 9.33 8.96 7.17
C ASP A 182 9.80 9.57 5.83
N SER A 183 10.84 10.39 5.92
CA SER A 183 11.45 11.04 4.76
C SER A 183 12.25 10.08 3.86
N TYR A 184 12.64 8.90 4.36
CA TYR A 184 13.41 7.93 3.58
C TYR A 184 12.56 7.28 2.50
N HIS A 185 11.26 7.11 2.75
CA HIS A 185 10.31 6.60 1.76
C HIS A 185 9.58 7.69 0.97
N ARG A 186 10.08 8.93 1.04
CA ARG A 186 9.54 10.08 0.30
C ARG A 186 10.17 10.22 -1.08
N ALA A 187 9.33 10.32 -2.10
CA ALA A 187 9.72 10.45 -3.50
C ALA A 187 9.16 11.75 -4.12
N PHE A 188 10.00 12.45 -4.89
CA PHE A 188 9.55 13.58 -5.69
C PHE A 188 8.89 13.08 -6.98
N ILE A 189 7.61 13.41 -7.18
CA ILE A 189 6.90 13.07 -8.43
C ILE A 189 7.25 14.09 -9.53
N GLY A 190 7.27 15.37 -9.20
CA GLY A 190 7.64 16.41 -10.17
C GLY A 190 7.13 17.82 -9.82
N PRO A 191 7.62 18.84 -10.54
CA PRO A 191 7.21 20.24 -10.36
C PRO A 191 5.92 20.55 -11.14
N GLY A 192 5.41 21.78 -11.02
CA GLY A 192 4.34 22.31 -11.88
C GLY A 192 2.92 22.04 -11.37
N TRP A 193 2.75 21.49 -10.17
CA TRP A 193 1.45 21.13 -9.60
C TRP A 193 0.70 22.32 -8.99
N GLN A 194 1.29 23.52 -8.95
CA GLN A 194 0.62 24.76 -8.53
C GLN A 194 -0.50 25.20 -9.48
N VAL A 195 -0.58 24.61 -10.68
CA VAL A 195 -1.69 24.85 -11.62
C VAL A 195 -3.02 24.28 -11.13
N TYR A 196 -2.99 23.34 -10.19
CA TYR A 196 -4.18 22.72 -9.62
C TYR A 196 -4.60 23.40 -8.32
N ASP A 197 -5.90 23.62 -8.10
CA ASP A 197 -6.42 24.09 -6.81
C ASP A 197 -7.05 22.96 -5.98
N ARG A 198 -7.18 21.78 -6.57
CA ARG A 198 -7.61 20.53 -5.94
C ARG A 198 -6.80 19.36 -6.48
N ILE A 199 -6.42 18.46 -5.57
CA ILE A 199 -5.80 17.17 -5.85
C ILE A 199 -6.52 16.19 -4.93
N GLU A 200 -7.23 15.23 -5.51
CA GLU A 200 -8.00 14.24 -4.78
C GLU A 200 -7.53 12.88 -5.25
N ALA A 201 -7.10 12.01 -4.34
CA ALA A 201 -6.94 10.61 -4.68
C ALA A 201 -8.32 9.94 -4.67
N VAL A 202 -8.61 9.17 -5.71
CA VAL A 202 -9.98 8.71 -6.03
C VAL A 202 -10.05 7.20 -6.22
N GLY A 203 -9.02 6.48 -5.79
CA GLY A 203 -8.84 5.07 -6.10
C GLY A 203 -8.78 4.84 -7.62
N ASN A 204 -9.20 3.66 -8.07
CA ASN A 204 -9.16 3.26 -9.46
C ASN A 204 -10.37 3.76 -10.28
N LEU A 205 -10.43 5.06 -10.56
CA LEU A 205 -11.51 5.65 -11.36
C LEU A 205 -11.37 5.36 -12.86
N GLY A 206 -10.15 5.11 -13.33
CA GLY A 206 -9.79 4.85 -14.72
C GLY A 206 -9.93 3.40 -15.16
N GLY A 207 -10.10 2.46 -14.23
CA GLY A 207 -10.35 1.02 -14.47
C GLY A 207 -9.12 0.12 -14.55
N SER A 208 -7.93 0.63 -14.21
CA SER A 208 -6.70 -0.17 -14.09
C SER A 208 -6.66 -0.99 -12.78
N ALA A 209 -5.53 -1.56 -12.39
CA ALA A 209 -5.38 -2.14 -11.04
C ALA A 209 -4.70 -1.17 -10.05
N VAL A 210 -4.31 0.02 -10.52
CA VAL A 210 -3.55 1.02 -9.77
C VAL A 210 -4.48 2.17 -9.40
N SER A 211 -4.24 2.80 -8.24
CA SER A 211 -4.94 4.01 -7.85
C SER A 211 -4.65 5.18 -8.81
N ASP A 212 -5.65 6.02 -9.03
CA ASP A 212 -5.60 7.24 -9.82
C ASP A 212 -5.81 8.47 -8.94
N ILE A 213 -5.48 9.64 -9.48
CA ILE A 213 -5.85 10.92 -8.85
C ILE A 213 -6.64 11.80 -9.81
N LEU A 214 -7.52 12.59 -9.22
CA LEU A 214 -8.31 13.60 -9.90
C LEU A 214 -7.83 14.98 -9.46
N THR A 215 -7.53 15.85 -10.42
CA THR A 215 -7.12 17.23 -10.13
C THR A 215 -8.01 18.23 -10.83
N ARG A 216 -8.23 19.38 -10.19
CA ARG A 216 -8.88 20.52 -10.82
C ARG A 216 -7.89 21.65 -10.99
N ASP A 217 -7.80 22.20 -12.18
CA ASP A 217 -7.02 23.41 -12.42
C ASP A 217 -7.78 24.69 -12.06
N THR A 218 -7.07 25.81 -11.94
CA THR A 218 -7.65 27.10 -11.56
C THR A 218 -8.69 27.64 -12.56
N SER A 219 -8.75 27.11 -13.79
CA SER A 219 -9.79 27.42 -14.76
C SER A 219 -11.08 26.61 -14.55
N GLY A 220 -11.03 25.59 -13.68
CA GLY A 220 -12.12 24.65 -13.44
C GLY A 220 -12.17 23.49 -14.43
N ALA A 221 -11.09 23.21 -15.17
CA ALA A 221 -10.98 21.96 -15.90
C ALA A 221 -10.55 20.84 -14.95
N LEU A 222 -11.16 19.67 -15.13
CA LEU A 222 -10.91 18.47 -14.34
C LEU A 222 -10.05 17.51 -15.13
N TRP A 223 -9.04 16.95 -14.46
CA TRP A 223 -8.04 16.08 -15.06
C TRP A 223 -7.94 14.77 -14.26
N LEU A 224 -7.98 13.64 -14.95
CA LEU A 224 -7.67 12.34 -14.37
C LEU A 224 -6.21 12.00 -14.67
N HIS A 225 -5.43 11.67 -13.66
CA HIS A 225 -4.06 11.16 -13.81
C HIS A 225 -4.06 9.68 -13.48
N THR A 226 -3.78 8.86 -14.50
CA THR A 226 -3.80 7.41 -14.33
C THR A 226 -2.50 6.92 -13.71
N GLY A 227 -2.59 6.15 -12.63
CA GLY A 227 -1.45 5.59 -11.93
C GLY A 227 -0.61 4.66 -12.80
N ASN A 228 0.70 4.63 -12.58
CA ASN A 228 1.64 3.79 -13.34
C ASN A 228 2.16 2.55 -12.57
N GLY A 229 1.74 2.37 -11.32
CA GLY A 229 2.13 1.28 -10.44
C GLY A 229 3.60 1.32 -10.02
N LYS A 230 4.21 2.50 -10.08
CA LYS A 230 5.60 2.80 -9.71
C LYS A 230 5.69 4.06 -8.85
N GLY A 231 4.58 4.50 -8.25
CA GLY A 231 4.51 5.72 -7.44
C GLY A 231 4.28 7.02 -8.21
N GLY A 232 3.91 6.95 -9.49
CA GLY A 232 3.62 8.13 -10.31
C GLY A 232 2.51 7.89 -11.32
N PHE A 233 2.46 8.72 -12.37
CA PHE A 233 1.37 8.74 -13.35
C PHE A 233 1.89 8.57 -14.79
N TYR A 234 1.10 8.00 -15.68
CA TYR A 234 1.41 7.95 -17.12
C TYR A 234 1.26 9.33 -17.80
N GLY A 235 0.40 10.18 -17.25
CA GLY A 235 -0.01 11.46 -17.81
C GLY A 235 -1.38 11.85 -17.29
N ARG A 236 -2.01 12.86 -17.91
CA ARG A 236 -3.35 13.33 -17.54
C ARG A 236 -4.31 13.41 -18.72
N ILE A 237 -5.57 13.09 -18.47
CA ILE A 237 -6.68 13.20 -19.44
C ILE A 237 -7.62 14.29 -18.94
N LYS A 238 -8.02 15.22 -19.80
CA LYS A 238 -9.07 16.19 -19.45
C LYS A 238 -10.41 15.46 -19.46
N VAL A 239 -11.05 15.37 -18.30
CA VAL A 239 -12.30 14.60 -18.10
C VAL A 239 -13.49 15.48 -17.75
N GLY A 240 -13.30 16.79 -17.63
CA GLY A 240 -14.40 17.72 -17.41
C GLY A 240 -14.00 19.18 -17.53
N THR A 241 -15.01 20.03 -17.64
CA THR A 241 -14.92 21.50 -17.58
C THR A 241 -16.04 22.04 -16.68
N GLY A 242 -15.91 23.28 -16.21
CA GLY A 242 -16.96 23.89 -15.38
C GLY A 242 -16.96 23.44 -13.92
N TRP A 243 -15.92 22.75 -13.45
CA TRP A 243 -15.84 22.19 -12.09
C TRP A 243 -15.58 23.25 -11.01
N GLN A 244 -15.34 24.51 -11.37
CA GLN A 244 -15.25 25.64 -10.44
C GLN A 244 -16.57 25.96 -9.72
N ILE A 245 -17.68 25.34 -10.12
CA ILE A 245 -18.95 25.40 -9.37
C ILE A 245 -18.85 24.65 -8.03
N TYR A 246 -17.95 23.68 -7.92
CA TYR A 246 -17.72 22.88 -6.72
C TYR A 246 -16.74 23.59 -5.80
N ASN A 247 -16.98 23.59 -4.49
CA ASN A 247 -16.00 24.09 -3.51
C ASN A 247 -15.29 22.95 -2.76
N ARG A 248 -15.88 21.75 -2.78
CA ARG A 248 -15.35 20.51 -2.23
C ARG A 248 -15.56 19.37 -3.22
N ILE A 249 -14.56 18.52 -3.35
CA ILE A 249 -14.54 17.32 -4.19
C ILE A 249 -13.84 16.26 -3.34
N THR A 250 -14.32 15.03 -3.38
CA THR A 250 -13.64 13.87 -2.76
C THR A 250 -14.07 12.62 -3.52
N GLY A 251 -13.28 11.56 -3.48
CA GLY A 251 -13.62 10.30 -4.15
C GLY A 251 -12.91 9.11 -3.52
N GLY A 252 -13.07 7.94 -4.14
CA GLY A 252 -12.45 6.69 -3.67
C GLY A 252 -13.41 5.76 -2.93
N SER A 253 -14.59 6.24 -2.53
CA SER A 253 -15.66 5.39 -2.01
C SER A 253 -16.59 4.91 -3.12
N ASP A 254 -16.95 3.64 -3.11
CA ASP A 254 -18.03 3.10 -3.93
C ASP A 254 -19.36 3.30 -3.21
N LEU A 255 -20.09 4.37 -3.52
CA LEU A 255 -21.37 4.69 -2.90
C LEU A 255 -22.54 3.99 -3.62
N THR A 256 -22.33 3.61 -4.89
CA THR A 256 -23.34 2.92 -5.70
C THR A 256 -23.36 1.40 -5.55
N GLY A 257 -22.36 0.82 -4.88
CA GLY A 257 -22.23 -0.62 -4.67
C GLY A 257 -21.90 -1.41 -5.94
N ASP A 258 -21.36 -0.76 -6.97
CA ASP A 258 -21.07 -1.39 -8.27
C ASP A 258 -19.63 -1.91 -8.40
N GLY A 259 -18.84 -1.78 -7.33
CA GLY A 259 -17.44 -2.17 -7.24
C GLY A 259 -16.46 -1.14 -7.76
N ARG A 260 -16.92 0.07 -8.11
CA ARG A 260 -16.08 1.15 -8.64
C ARG A 260 -16.10 2.37 -7.72
N PRO A 261 -14.97 3.08 -7.59
CA PRO A 261 -14.97 4.30 -6.80
C PRO A 261 -15.78 5.39 -7.49
N ASP A 262 -16.57 6.11 -6.69
CA ASP A 262 -17.35 7.26 -7.09
C ASP A 262 -16.67 8.57 -6.66
N VAL A 263 -17.15 9.68 -7.22
CA VAL A 263 -16.75 11.04 -6.80
C VAL A 263 -17.95 11.79 -6.25
N LEU A 264 -17.76 12.41 -5.09
CA LEU A 264 -18.71 13.29 -4.44
C LEU A 264 -18.23 14.74 -4.54
N ALA A 265 -19.15 15.65 -4.85
CA ALA A 265 -18.83 17.06 -4.96
C ALA A 265 -19.94 17.94 -4.37
N VAL A 266 -19.56 18.93 -3.57
CA VAL A 266 -20.48 19.93 -3.04
C VAL A 266 -20.32 21.20 -3.85
N ASP A 267 -21.43 21.68 -4.42
CA ASP A 267 -21.43 22.94 -5.13
C ASP A 267 -21.48 24.15 -4.19
N LYS A 268 -21.16 25.33 -4.73
CA LYS A 268 -21.17 26.61 -4.00
C LYS A 268 -22.54 26.99 -3.43
N THR A 269 -23.62 26.34 -3.88
CA THR A 269 -24.98 26.54 -3.34
C THR A 269 -25.32 25.55 -2.22
N GLY A 270 -24.41 24.64 -1.89
CA GLY A 270 -24.59 23.64 -0.84
C GLY A 270 -25.39 22.41 -1.27
N VAL A 271 -25.43 22.10 -2.58
CA VAL A 271 -25.98 20.84 -3.07
C VAL A 271 -24.88 19.80 -3.14
N LEU A 272 -25.17 18.60 -2.66
CA LEU A 272 -24.29 17.43 -2.81
C LEU A 272 -24.65 16.67 -4.09
N TRP A 273 -23.63 16.43 -4.90
CA TRP A 273 -23.70 15.68 -6.14
C TRP A 273 -22.85 14.43 -6.05
N LEU A 274 -23.41 13.32 -6.55
CA LEU A 274 -22.71 12.08 -6.83
C LEU A 274 -22.38 12.03 -8.32
N HIS A 275 -21.13 11.70 -8.64
CA HIS A 275 -20.65 11.38 -9.98
C HIS A 275 -20.24 9.91 -10.00
N PRO A 276 -21.14 9.00 -10.43
CA PRO A 276 -20.84 7.57 -10.37
C PRO A 276 -19.72 7.19 -11.33
N GLY A 277 -18.78 6.38 -10.86
CA GLY A 277 -17.61 5.93 -11.61
C GLY A 277 -17.97 4.96 -12.73
N THR A 278 -17.21 4.98 -13.83
CA THR A 278 -17.36 4.01 -14.94
C THR A 278 -16.20 3.02 -15.00
N GLY A 279 -15.06 3.34 -14.36
CA GLY A 279 -13.80 2.65 -14.58
C GLY A 279 -13.30 2.75 -16.02
N ASN A 280 -13.53 3.89 -16.67
CA ASN A 280 -12.97 4.19 -17.98
C ASN A 280 -12.30 5.56 -17.93
N ALA A 281 -10.97 5.59 -18.06
CA ALA A 281 -10.18 6.82 -17.93
C ALA A 281 -10.57 7.96 -18.89
N THR A 282 -11.16 7.65 -20.05
CA THR A 282 -11.60 8.68 -21.03
C THR A 282 -13.02 9.18 -20.81
N SER A 283 -13.82 8.45 -20.02
CA SER A 283 -15.20 8.81 -19.67
C SER A 283 -15.49 8.34 -18.24
N PRO A 284 -14.81 8.89 -17.23
CA PRO A 284 -14.76 8.30 -15.88
C PRO A 284 -16.08 8.38 -15.12
N PHE A 285 -17.06 9.18 -15.59
CA PHE A 285 -18.32 9.39 -14.90
C PHE A 285 -19.53 9.07 -15.77
N THR A 286 -20.57 8.55 -15.14
CA THR A 286 -21.93 8.59 -15.70
C THR A 286 -22.60 9.95 -15.40
N ALA A 287 -23.88 10.10 -15.73
CA ALA A 287 -24.63 11.31 -15.41
C ALA A 287 -24.67 11.53 -13.88
N ARG A 288 -24.29 12.75 -13.45
CA ARG A 288 -24.30 13.10 -12.02
C ARG A 288 -25.71 13.08 -11.43
N LYS A 289 -25.82 12.69 -10.17
CA LYS A 289 -27.08 12.64 -9.41
C LYS A 289 -27.04 13.68 -8.29
N LYS A 290 -28.14 14.43 -8.11
CA LYS A 290 -28.33 15.27 -6.93
C LYS A 290 -28.75 14.39 -5.77
N ILE A 291 -27.97 14.32 -4.71
CA ILE A 291 -28.21 13.40 -3.59
C ILE A 291 -28.40 14.10 -2.25
N GLY A 292 -28.28 15.43 -2.20
CA GLY A 292 -28.59 16.19 -0.99
C GLY A 292 -28.56 17.70 -1.18
N THR A 293 -29.11 18.43 -0.20
CA THR A 293 -29.08 19.89 -0.09
C THR A 293 -28.65 20.29 1.32
N GLY A 294 -28.24 21.54 1.52
CA GLY A 294 -27.81 22.05 2.83
C GLY A 294 -26.39 21.65 3.24
N TRP A 295 -25.59 21.12 2.30
CA TRP A 295 -24.19 20.73 2.51
C TRP A 295 -23.23 21.93 2.60
N GLY A 296 -23.75 23.15 2.50
CA GLY A 296 -23.00 24.38 2.73
C GLY A 296 -22.48 24.52 4.17
N ILE A 297 -23.05 23.79 5.13
CA ILE A 297 -22.64 23.79 6.54
C ILE A 297 -21.29 23.10 6.79
N TYR A 298 -20.85 22.26 5.85
CA TYR A 298 -19.60 21.53 5.95
C TYR A 298 -18.46 22.38 5.41
N ASN A 299 -17.29 22.33 6.04
CA ASN A 299 -16.06 22.92 5.51
C ASN A 299 -15.12 21.86 4.91
N ASP A 300 -15.34 20.59 5.21
CA ASP A 300 -14.54 19.45 4.78
C ASP A 300 -15.43 18.23 4.49
N ILE A 301 -15.05 17.43 3.48
CA ILE A 301 -15.66 16.13 3.18
C ILE A 301 -14.57 15.16 2.72
N THR A 302 -14.64 13.91 3.20
CA THR A 302 -13.68 12.86 2.86
C THR A 302 -14.43 11.56 2.61
N ALA A 303 -14.28 10.99 1.42
CA ALA A 303 -14.79 9.67 1.05
C ALA A 303 -13.83 8.60 1.58
N VAL A 304 -14.23 7.87 2.62
CA VAL A 304 -13.31 7.06 3.45
C VAL A 304 -13.43 5.56 3.24
N GLY A 305 -14.17 5.12 2.22
CA GLY A 305 -14.55 3.72 2.09
C GLY A 305 -15.54 3.31 3.19
N ASP A 306 -15.76 2.01 3.35
CA ASP A 306 -16.70 1.48 4.35
C ASP A 306 -16.11 1.47 5.77
N ILE A 307 -15.98 2.65 6.37
CA ILE A 307 -15.37 2.84 7.70
C ILE A 307 -16.31 2.45 8.84
N ALA A 308 -17.62 2.56 8.61
CA ALA A 308 -18.68 2.37 9.58
C ALA A 308 -19.47 1.06 9.40
N GLY A 309 -19.08 0.19 8.48
CA GLY A 309 -19.62 -1.16 8.31
C GLY A 309 -21.01 -1.20 7.68
N GLY A 310 -21.23 -0.33 6.69
CA GLY A 310 -22.43 -0.27 5.87
C GLY A 310 -22.42 -1.28 4.73
N GLN A 311 -23.21 -0.97 3.69
CA GLN A 311 -23.26 -1.79 2.46
C GLN A 311 -22.32 -1.27 1.37
N ALA A 312 -21.75 -0.09 1.57
CA ALA A 312 -21.05 0.70 0.57
C ALA A 312 -20.11 1.70 1.26
N GLY A 313 -19.33 2.44 0.48
CA GLY A 313 -18.41 3.44 1.01
C GLY A 313 -19.12 4.62 1.68
N ASP A 314 -18.50 5.12 2.75
CA ASP A 314 -19.00 6.18 3.61
C ASP A 314 -18.38 7.54 3.30
N LEU A 315 -19.01 8.58 3.85
CA LEU A 315 -18.47 9.94 3.84
C LEU A 315 -18.34 10.49 5.24
N LEU A 316 -17.16 11.00 5.58
CA LEU A 316 -16.97 11.86 6.73
C LEU A 316 -17.10 13.32 6.31
N ALA A 317 -17.80 14.12 7.10
CA ALA A 317 -18.03 15.54 6.82
C ALA A 317 -17.86 16.37 8.09
N ARG A 318 -16.93 17.34 8.05
CA ARG A 318 -16.69 18.24 9.17
C ARG A 318 -17.47 19.54 8.96
N ASP A 319 -18.25 19.92 9.96
CA ASP A 319 -18.96 21.19 9.94
C ASP A 319 -18.08 22.37 10.38
N THR A 320 -18.55 23.59 10.10
CA THR A 320 -17.82 24.82 10.45
C THR A 320 -17.63 25.04 11.95
N SER A 321 -18.36 24.31 12.81
CA SER A 321 -18.16 24.30 14.27
C SER A 321 -17.11 23.29 14.74
N GLY A 322 -16.53 22.51 13.81
CA GLY A 322 -15.54 21.48 14.13
C GLY A 322 -16.15 20.16 14.60
N VAL A 323 -17.43 19.91 14.35
CA VAL A 323 -18.05 18.61 14.59
C VAL A 323 -17.90 17.73 13.35
N LEU A 324 -17.37 16.53 13.54
CA LEU A 324 -17.29 15.51 12.50
C LEU A 324 -18.56 14.64 12.52
N TRP A 325 -19.10 14.43 11.33
CA TRP A 325 -20.28 13.63 11.07
C TRP A 325 -19.91 12.49 10.11
N SER A 326 -20.42 11.29 10.39
CA SER A 326 -20.35 10.14 9.48
C SER A 326 -21.68 10.01 8.74
N HIS A 327 -21.60 9.80 7.43
CA HIS A 327 -22.73 9.50 6.55
C HIS A 327 -22.53 8.11 5.99
N LEU A 328 -23.33 7.16 6.47
CA LEU A 328 -23.24 5.75 6.12
C LEU A 328 -23.78 5.50 4.71
N GLY A 329 -22.99 4.87 3.84
CA GLY A 329 -23.37 4.53 2.47
C GLY A 329 -24.42 3.42 2.41
N LYS A 330 -25.46 3.59 1.59
CA LYS A 330 -26.54 2.60 1.42
C LYS A 330 -26.35 1.68 0.21
N GLY A 331 -25.34 1.89 -0.63
CA GLY A 331 -25.11 1.11 -1.85
C GLY A 331 -26.12 1.38 -2.96
N ASP A 332 -26.87 2.48 -2.88
CA ASP A 332 -27.82 2.94 -3.90
C ASP A 332 -27.44 4.33 -4.44
N GLY A 333 -26.26 4.83 -4.10
CA GLY A 333 -25.82 6.19 -4.40
C GLY A 333 -26.26 7.24 -3.38
N THR A 334 -26.84 6.84 -2.23
CA THR A 334 -27.28 7.79 -1.19
C THR A 334 -26.86 7.35 0.22
N PHE A 335 -27.05 8.24 1.20
CA PHE A 335 -26.62 8.04 2.59
C PHE A 335 -27.79 7.80 3.54
N ALA A 336 -27.53 7.10 4.63
CA ALA A 336 -28.40 7.06 5.81
C ALA A 336 -28.36 8.41 6.57
N PRO A 337 -29.24 8.64 7.56
CA PRO A 337 -29.12 9.79 8.45
C PRO A 337 -27.73 9.85 9.10
N ARG A 338 -27.15 11.05 9.16
CA ARG A 338 -25.79 11.26 9.67
C ARG A 338 -25.66 10.87 11.15
N THR A 339 -24.54 10.28 11.50
CA THR A 339 -24.16 10.00 12.89
C THR A 339 -23.09 10.97 13.36
N ARG A 340 -23.23 11.50 14.58
CA ARG A 340 -22.23 12.39 15.17
C ARG A 340 -21.03 11.57 15.64
N VAL A 341 -19.85 11.86 15.10
CA VAL A 341 -18.59 11.26 15.56
C VAL A 341 -18.07 12.01 16.80
N GLY A 342 -17.97 13.34 16.73
CA GLY A 342 -17.46 14.14 17.85
C GLY A 342 -17.16 15.59 17.48
N GLY A 343 -16.86 16.43 18.48
CA GLY A 343 -16.38 17.81 18.28
C GLY A 343 -14.85 17.91 18.34
N GLY A 344 -14.29 19.09 18.06
CA GLY A 344 -12.85 19.37 18.17
C GLY A 344 -12.02 19.03 16.92
N TRP A 345 -12.68 18.62 15.83
CA TRP A 345 -12.01 18.23 14.58
C TRP A 345 -11.48 19.42 13.77
N ASN A 346 -11.77 20.65 14.20
CA ASN A 346 -11.14 21.87 13.69
C ASN A 346 -9.64 21.98 14.06
N THR A 347 -9.13 21.11 14.94
CA THR A 347 -7.69 21.02 15.20
C THR A 347 -6.88 20.47 14.01
N TYR A 348 -7.53 19.76 13.09
CA TYR A 348 -6.90 19.16 11.91
C TYR A 348 -7.06 20.11 10.71
N SER A 349 -6.03 20.25 9.88
CA SER A 349 -6.12 20.97 8.62
C SER A 349 -6.60 20.06 7.48
N HIS A 350 -6.29 18.76 7.54
CA HIS A 350 -6.64 17.78 6.51
C HIS A 350 -7.19 16.49 7.13
N LEU A 351 -8.17 15.90 6.46
CA LEU A 351 -8.73 14.58 6.73
C LEU A 351 -8.60 13.75 5.45
N ILE A 352 -7.82 12.67 5.50
CA ILE A 352 -7.43 11.88 4.34
C ILE A 352 -7.89 10.44 4.53
N ALA A 353 -8.55 9.90 3.53
CA ALA A 353 -8.90 8.48 3.49
C ALA A 353 -7.61 7.68 3.32
N ALA A 354 -7.27 6.88 4.32
CA ALA A 354 -6.00 6.15 4.32
C ALA A 354 -6.13 4.73 3.76
N GLY A 355 -7.37 4.25 3.54
CA GLY A 355 -7.60 2.83 3.28
C GLY A 355 -7.29 1.98 4.51
N ASP A 356 -7.22 0.66 4.37
CA ASP A 356 -6.95 -0.26 5.49
C ASP A 356 -5.45 -0.32 5.81
N VAL A 357 -4.94 0.75 6.41
CA VAL A 357 -3.53 0.87 6.81
C VAL A 357 -3.22 -0.10 7.94
N SER A 358 -4.16 -0.31 8.85
CA SER A 358 -3.98 -1.16 10.01
C SER A 358 -4.04 -2.66 9.72
N LYS A 359 -4.41 -3.04 8.49
CA LYS A 359 -4.51 -4.43 8.00
C LYS A 359 -5.55 -5.24 8.80
N ASP A 360 -6.61 -4.57 9.26
CA ASP A 360 -7.66 -5.16 10.10
C ASP A 360 -8.97 -5.44 9.34
N GLY A 361 -8.96 -5.20 8.03
CA GLY A 361 -10.05 -5.42 7.10
C GLY A 361 -10.97 -4.21 6.91
N ARG A 362 -10.69 -3.08 7.59
CA ARG A 362 -11.50 -1.85 7.54
C ARG A 362 -10.66 -0.65 7.15
N PRO A 363 -11.21 0.31 6.40
CA PRO A 363 -10.48 1.52 6.09
C PRO A 363 -10.31 2.41 7.31
N ASP A 364 -9.23 3.17 7.30
CA ASP A 364 -8.79 4.07 8.35
C ASP A 364 -8.74 5.51 7.84
N LEU A 365 -8.68 6.46 8.79
CA LEU A 365 -8.58 7.89 8.52
C LEU A 365 -7.25 8.44 9.04
N LEU A 366 -6.51 9.12 8.17
CA LEU A 366 -5.37 9.94 8.56
C LEU A 366 -5.82 11.39 8.77
N ALA A 367 -5.51 11.94 9.94
CA ALA A 367 -5.83 13.34 10.26
C ALA A 367 -4.53 14.11 10.51
N ILE A 368 -4.36 15.23 9.80
CA ILE A 368 -3.12 16.03 9.82
C ILE A 368 -3.42 17.41 10.40
N ARG A 369 -2.59 17.86 11.34
CA ARG A 369 -2.65 19.21 11.92
C ARG A 369 -1.90 20.23 11.05
N SER A 370 -2.10 21.53 11.29
CA SER A 370 -1.40 22.58 10.53
C SER A 370 0.11 22.61 10.77
N ASN A 371 0.60 22.08 11.89
CA ASN A 371 2.02 21.86 12.15
C ASN A 371 2.54 20.54 11.56
N GLY A 372 1.69 19.79 10.85
CA GLY A 372 1.98 18.50 10.24
C GLY A 372 1.98 17.30 11.18
N ASP A 373 1.65 17.46 12.46
CA ASP A 373 1.44 16.31 13.35
C ASP A 373 0.28 15.45 12.82
N MET A 374 0.51 14.15 12.76
CA MET A 374 -0.42 13.18 12.19
C MET A 374 -1.03 12.27 13.26
N SER A 375 -2.28 11.88 13.04
CA SER A 375 -3.00 10.92 13.87
C SER A 375 -3.74 9.93 12.98
N LEU A 376 -3.58 8.64 13.26
CA LEU A 376 -4.37 7.58 12.63
C LEU A 376 -5.61 7.32 13.48
N TYR A 377 -6.77 7.28 12.83
CA TYR A 377 -8.04 6.89 13.42
C TYR A 377 -8.50 5.61 12.74
N ARG A 378 -8.44 4.49 13.44
CA ARG A 378 -8.85 3.21 12.87
C ARG A 378 -10.36 3.08 12.74
N GLY A 379 -10.80 2.51 11.63
CA GLY A 379 -12.20 2.20 11.38
C GLY A 379 -12.71 1.09 12.31
N THR A 380 -13.95 1.22 12.79
CA THR A 380 -14.54 0.17 13.66
C THR A 380 -15.48 -0.76 12.91
N GLY A 381 -15.97 -0.36 11.73
CA GLY A 381 -17.04 -1.08 11.05
C GLY A 381 -18.37 -0.99 11.82
N ASN A 382 -18.53 0.03 12.67
CA ASN A 382 -19.74 0.25 13.44
C ASN A 382 -20.18 1.72 13.35
N TRP A 383 -21.28 1.96 12.65
CA TRP A 383 -21.84 3.29 12.41
C TRP A 383 -22.14 4.10 13.68
N LYS A 384 -22.35 3.45 14.83
CA LYS A 384 -22.57 4.15 16.11
C LYS A 384 -21.28 4.75 16.67
N THR A 385 -20.15 4.14 16.36
CA THR A 385 -18.81 4.53 16.83
C THR A 385 -17.81 4.37 15.70
N PRO A 386 -17.88 5.16 14.61
CA PRO A 386 -17.17 4.85 13.36
C PRO A 386 -15.64 4.77 13.46
N LEU A 387 -15.06 5.49 14.43
CA LEU A 387 -13.62 5.60 14.61
C LEU A 387 -13.21 5.21 16.03
N LEU A 388 -12.06 4.57 16.16
CA LEU A 388 -11.35 4.44 17.44
C LEU A 388 -10.69 5.76 17.86
N SER A 389 -10.09 5.77 19.06
CA SER A 389 -9.30 6.91 19.52
C SER A 389 -8.06 7.13 18.64
N ALA A 390 -7.64 8.39 18.54
CA ALA A 390 -6.42 8.79 17.84
C ALA A 390 -5.21 7.96 18.28
N GLN A 391 -4.51 7.37 17.32
CA GLN A 391 -3.19 6.79 17.50
C GLN A 391 -2.15 7.76 16.93
N ARG A 392 -1.02 7.89 17.63
CA ARG A 392 0.09 8.68 17.14
C ARG A 392 0.65 8.01 15.89
N VAL A 393 0.96 8.84 14.89
CA VAL A 393 1.77 8.44 13.74
C VAL A 393 3.20 8.86 14.02
N TRP A 394 4.15 7.97 13.81
CA TRP A 394 5.56 8.33 13.80
C TRP A 394 5.83 9.01 12.48
N SER A 395 6.30 10.26 12.56
CA SER A 395 6.59 11.04 11.36
C SER A 395 7.90 11.77 11.51
N TYR A 396 8.83 11.55 10.58
CA TYR A 396 10.16 12.16 10.61
C TYR A 396 10.48 12.86 9.29
N ASN A 397 10.69 14.19 9.34
CA ASN A 397 11.16 15.01 8.23
C ASN A 397 10.35 14.92 6.91
N ILE A 398 9.07 14.57 6.97
CA ILE A 398 8.20 14.45 5.77
C ILE A 398 7.80 15.78 5.13
N GLY A 399 8.37 16.91 5.58
CA GLY A 399 8.18 18.24 5.02
C GLY A 399 6.90 18.89 5.53
N PHE A 400 7.04 19.94 6.34
CA PHE A 400 5.91 20.64 6.96
C PHE A 400 5.36 21.82 6.11
N ASP A 401 6.04 22.14 5.00
CA ASP A 401 5.70 23.27 4.11
C ASP A 401 4.83 22.83 2.91
N PHE A 402 3.85 21.96 3.15
CA PHE A 402 2.84 21.61 2.13
C PHE A 402 1.63 22.53 2.21
N ASN A 403 1.09 22.88 1.05
CA ASN A 403 -0.15 23.65 0.92
C ASN A 403 -1.34 22.81 0.44
N HIS A 404 -1.12 21.50 0.24
CA HIS A 404 -2.13 20.51 -0.11
C HIS A 404 -1.66 19.12 0.34
N ALA A 405 -2.57 18.29 0.83
CA ALA A 405 -2.35 16.86 1.09
C ALA A 405 -3.57 16.04 0.64
N ALA A 406 -3.34 14.85 0.08
CA ALA A 406 -4.37 13.98 -0.49
C ALA A 406 -4.01 12.48 -0.42
#